data_AF-A0AAE9YB88-F1
#
_entry.id   AF-A0AAE9YB88-F1
#
_cell.length_a   1.000
_cell.length_b   1.000
_cell.length_c   1.000
_cell.angle_alpha   90.00
_cell.angle_beta   90.00
_cell.angle_gamma   90.00
#
_symmetry.space_group_name_H-M   'P 1'
#
loop_
_entity.id
_entity.type
_entity.pdbx_description
1 polymer ?
#
loop_
_entity_poly.entity_id
_entity_poly.type
_entity_poly.pdbx_seq_one_letter_code
_entity_poly.pdbx_strand_id
1 'polypeptide(L)'
;MPDVGVNSISVLGRELLLVDVGGGAETHLAATDDQATARAALAEGRTHSASSAVAAGYDEGALLARRWAPSTLCGRAWWEMAAGDVGTFRRWQEVALAPTCRSCLRVIDAWFPAAESPGGVELLASVVADTVEAFGSAHIIGVPAQHLESVRRSARKHLRQRGFRSQTYVVSAVVHVTSDDAYQAIDPALSEGWIAEALARIDAGDPTLADRPVVTGHDVDWHTWVIDG
;
A
#
# COMPACT_ATOMS: atom_id res chain seq x y z
N MET A 1 -27.16 21.25 -3.80
CA MET A 1 -26.02 20.34 -4.08
C MET A 1 -26.48 18.95 -3.68
N PRO A 2 -26.02 17.86 -4.30
CA PRO A 2 -26.39 16.53 -3.83
C PRO A 2 -25.83 16.35 -2.41
N ASP A 3 -26.68 15.93 -1.48
CA ASP A 3 -26.25 15.63 -0.11
C ASP A 3 -25.30 14.42 -0.18
N VAL A 4 -24.07 14.62 0.29
CA VAL A 4 -23.09 13.54 0.42
C VAL A 4 -23.35 12.85 1.76
N GLY A 5 -23.41 11.51 1.77
CA GLY A 5 -23.79 10.74 2.96
C GLY A 5 -22.79 10.85 4.12
N VAL A 6 -22.04 9.80 4.37
CA VAL A 6 -20.96 9.79 5.36
C VAL A 6 -19.61 9.59 4.68
N ASN A 7 -18.53 10.09 5.29
CA ASN A 7 -17.17 9.81 4.85
C ASN A 7 -16.80 8.34 5.13
N SER A 8 -17.10 7.49 4.15
CA SER A 8 -16.97 6.04 4.25
C SER A 8 -16.36 5.46 2.98
N ILE A 9 -15.79 4.26 3.11
CA ILE A 9 -15.29 3.45 2.00
C ILE A 9 -16.01 2.10 1.98
N SER A 10 -16.11 1.50 0.81
CA SER A 10 -16.64 0.13 0.65
C SER A 10 -15.50 -0.83 0.32
N VAL A 11 -15.38 -1.90 1.10
CA VAL A 11 -14.37 -2.95 0.91
C VAL A 11 -15.07 -4.30 0.91
N LEU A 12 -15.03 -5.02 -0.21
CA LEU A 12 -15.70 -6.32 -0.38
C LEU A 12 -17.19 -6.29 0.01
N GLY A 13 -17.87 -5.18 -0.31
CA GLY A 13 -19.29 -4.95 0.03
C GLY A 13 -19.55 -4.56 1.49
N ARG A 14 -18.50 -4.42 2.32
CA ARG A 14 -18.60 -3.91 3.69
C ARG A 14 -18.35 -2.41 3.71
N GLU A 15 -19.29 -1.66 4.27
CA GLU A 15 -19.13 -0.21 4.44
C GLU A 15 -18.34 0.08 5.72
N LEU A 16 -17.34 0.96 5.63
CA LEU A 16 -16.46 1.33 6.72
C LEU A 16 -16.39 2.85 6.84
N LEU A 17 -16.63 3.37 8.04
CA LEU A 17 -16.56 4.79 8.34
C LEU A 17 -15.12 5.21 8.62
N LEU A 18 -14.67 6.31 8.02
CA LEU A 18 -13.42 6.96 8.39
C LEU A 18 -13.64 7.76 9.68
N VAL A 19 -12.88 7.47 10.72
CA VAL A 19 -13.07 8.06 12.05
C VAL A 19 -11.78 8.60 12.64
N ASP A 20 -11.92 9.64 13.45
CA ASP A 20 -10.85 10.20 14.27
C ASP A 20 -10.91 9.60 15.68
N VAL A 21 -9.76 9.15 16.21
CA VAL A 21 -9.62 8.62 17.58
C VAL A 21 -9.11 9.66 18.58
N GLY A 22 -8.89 10.89 18.13
CA GLY A 22 -8.25 11.96 18.90
C GLY A 22 -6.74 11.97 18.70
N GLY A 23 -6.19 13.15 18.41
CA GLY A 23 -4.76 13.36 18.20
C GLY A 23 -4.32 13.49 16.74
N GLY A 24 -5.24 13.40 15.77
CA GLY A 24 -5.08 13.87 14.39
C GLY A 24 -4.04 13.15 13.52
N ALA A 25 -3.26 12.20 14.05
CA ALA A 25 -2.14 11.60 13.32
C ALA A 25 -2.55 10.46 12.38
N GLU A 26 -3.62 9.72 12.70
CA GLU A 26 -4.08 8.57 11.91
C GLU A 26 -5.59 8.60 11.72
N THR A 27 -6.04 8.25 10.52
CA THR A 27 -7.44 7.99 10.21
C THR A 27 -7.72 6.51 10.38
N HIS A 28 -8.71 6.20 11.20
CA HIS A 28 -9.10 4.84 11.55
C HIS A 28 -10.39 4.44 10.85
N LEU A 29 -10.75 3.15 10.98
CA LEU A 29 -11.95 2.58 10.36
C LEU A 29 -12.86 1.99 11.43
N ALA A 30 -14.15 2.33 11.37
CA ALA A 30 -15.20 1.66 12.13
C ALA A 30 -16.11 0.90 11.16
N ALA A 31 -16.44 -0.36 11.49
CA ALA A 31 -17.37 -1.16 10.70
C ALA A 31 -18.82 -0.77 10.99
N THR A 32 -19.76 -1.23 10.16
CA THR A 32 -21.17 -1.23 10.53
C THR A 32 -21.45 -2.16 11.70
N ASP A 33 -22.43 -1.83 12.51
CA ASP A 33 -22.88 -2.62 13.66
C ASP A 33 -24.41 -2.52 13.77
N ASP A 34 -25.07 -3.68 13.88
CA ASP A 34 -26.52 -3.79 14.04
C ASP A 34 -26.93 -3.94 15.51
N GLN A 35 -25.97 -3.96 16.43
CA GLN A 35 -26.22 -4.05 17.86
C GLN A 35 -26.75 -2.72 18.43
N ALA A 36 -27.42 -2.78 19.59
CA ALA A 36 -27.88 -1.57 20.30
C ALA A 36 -26.72 -0.61 20.68
N THR A 37 -25.49 -1.11 20.70
CA THR A 37 -24.25 -0.35 20.92
C THR A 37 -23.80 0.45 19.71
N ALA A 38 -24.41 0.24 18.55
CA ALA A 38 -24.13 1.00 17.35
C ALA A 38 -24.36 2.50 17.61
N ARG A 39 -23.49 3.33 17.04
CA ARG A 39 -23.47 4.77 17.26
C ARG A 39 -23.57 5.54 15.95
N ALA A 40 -23.99 6.80 16.08
CA ALA A 40 -23.98 7.77 15.00
C ALA A 40 -22.55 8.15 14.60
N ALA A 41 -22.38 8.58 13.34
CA ALA A 41 -21.11 9.05 12.79
C ALA A 41 -20.64 10.33 13.50
N LEU A 42 -21.59 11.17 13.91
CA LEU A 42 -21.36 12.31 14.79
C LEU A 42 -21.79 11.97 16.23
N ALA A 43 -21.06 12.46 17.22
CA ALA A 43 -21.39 12.21 18.62
C ALA A 43 -22.75 12.84 19.03
N GLU A 44 -23.63 12.03 19.61
CA GLU A 44 -24.92 12.46 20.15
C GLU A 44 -24.71 13.51 21.27
N GLY A 45 -25.42 14.63 21.19
CA GLY A 45 -25.31 15.75 22.14
C GLY A 45 -24.47 16.94 21.68
N ARG A 46 -23.89 16.91 20.47
CA ARG A 46 -23.16 18.04 19.87
C ARG A 46 -23.88 18.61 18.65
N THR A 47 -25.09 19.14 18.87
CA THR A 47 -25.99 19.72 17.85
C THR A 47 -25.34 20.75 16.92
N HIS A 48 -24.33 21.48 17.40
CA HIS A 48 -23.59 22.45 16.57
C HIS A 48 -22.89 21.79 15.36
N SER A 49 -22.49 20.53 15.46
CA SER A 49 -21.87 19.80 14.34
C SER A 49 -22.85 19.41 13.25
N ALA A 50 -24.07 19.01 13.60
CA ALA A 50 -25.08 18.65 12.61
C ALA A 50 -25.40 19.86 11.73
N SER A 51 -25.58 21.04 12.34
CA SER A 51 -25.78 22.29 11.59
C SER A 51 -24.59 22.64 10.70
N SER A 52 -23.35 22.47 11.17
CA SER A 52 -22.15 22.69 10.34
C SER A 52 -22.04 21.67 9.20
N ALA A 53 -22.42 20.43 9.44
CA ALA A 53 -22.38 19.35 8.46
C ALA A 53 -23.38 19.60 7.33
N VAL A 54 -24.61 19.99 7.68
CA VAL A 54 -25.63 20.38 6.70
C VAL A 54 -25.17 21.58 5.88
N ALA A 55 -24.53 22.57 6.51
CA ALA A 55 -23.93 23.70 5.79
C ALA A 55 -22.79 23.27 4.85
N ALA A 56 -22.05 22.22 5.21
CA ALA A 56 -21.03 21.59 4.39
C ALA A 56 -21.60 20.60 3.34
N GLY A 57 -22.92 20.39 3.28
CA GLY A 57 -23.57 19.54 2.29
C GLY A 57 -23.61 18.04 2.62
N TYR A 58 -23.48 17.68 3.91
CA TYR A 58 -23.70 16.30 4.36
C TYR A 58 -25.18 16.00 4.64
N ASP A 59 -25.58 14.75 4.43
CA ASP A 59 -26.88 14.21 4.84
C ASP A 59 -26.94 14.04 6.37
N GLU A 60 -27.76 14.87 7.03
CA GLU A 60 -27.98 14.83 8.48
C GLU A 60 -28.54 13.46 8.94
N GLY A 61 -29.45 12.86 8.18
CA GLY A 61 -30.04 11.57 8.50
C GLY A 61 -28.99 10.47 8.50
N ALA A 62 -28.08 10.46 7.51
CA ALA A 62 -26.99 9.51 7.44
C ALA A 62 -25.97 9.69 8.58
N LEU A 63 -25.68 10.94 8.97
CA LEU A 63 -24.74 11.25 10.05
C LEU A 63 -25.24 10.83 11.43
N LEU A 64 -26.56 10.96 11.66
CA LEU A 64 -27.21 10.66 12.92
C LEU A 64 -27.71 9.21 13.03
N ALA A 65 -27.68 8.44 11.93
CA ALA A 65 -28.05 7.03 11.93
C ALA A 65 -27.10 6.20 12.82
N ARG A 66 -27.66 5.47 13.78
CA ARG A 66 -26.92 4.58 14.69
C ARG A 66 -26.61 3.25 14.02
N ARG A 67 -25.55 3.22 13.22
CA ARG A 67 -25.18 2.06 12.38
C ARG A 67 -23.70 1.70 12.44
N TRP A 68 -22.89 2.40 13.24
CA TRP A 68 -21.44 2.22 13.29
C TRP A 68 -20.99 1.57 14.60
N ALA A 69 -20.03 0.66 14.52
CA ALA A 69 -19.44 0.00 15.67
C ALA A 69 -18.86 1.03 16.65
N PRO A 70 -18.99 0.82 17.97
CA PRO A 70 -18.48 1.75 18.98
C PRO A 70 -16.94 1.84 19.01
N SER A 71 -16.25 0.85 18.46
CA SER A 71 -14.81 0.78 18.33
C SER A 71 -14.37 0.66 16.87
N THR A 72 -13.11 1.06 16.62
CA THR A 72 -12.46 0.88 15.33
C THR A 72 -12.09 -0.60 15.11
N LEU A 73 -11.74 -0.96 13.88
CA LEU A 73 -11.22 -2.30 13.55
C LEU A 73 -9.98 -2.68 14.37
N CYS A 74 -9.19 -1.70 14.83
CA CYS A 74 -8.04 -1.95 15.70
C CYS A 74 -8.38 -1.89 17.21
N GLY A 75 -9.66 -1.84 17.57
CA GLY A 75 -10.15 -1.91 18.94
C GLY A 75 -10.10 -0.59 19.72
N ARG A 76 -9.77 0.53 19.07
CA ARG A 76 -9.75 1.85 19.73
C ARG A 76 -11.15 2.45 19.78
N ALA A 77 -11.47 3.15 20.86
CA ALA A 77 -12.60 4.06 20.87
C ALA A 77 -12.32 5.23 19.91
N TRP A 78 -13.37 5.75 19.27
CA TRP A 78 -13.27 6.88 18.34
C TRP A 78 -14.19 8.03 18.75
N TRP A 79 -13.91 9.23 18.28
CA TRP A 79 -14.59 10.45 18.72
C TRP A 79 -15.76 10.80 17.83
N GLU A 80 -15.50 11.05 16.55
CA GLU A 80 -16.47 11.36 15.51
C GLU A 80 -15.88 10.94 14.14
N MET A 81 -16.72 10.93 13.12
CA MET A 81 -16.31 10.73 11.74
C MET A 81 -15.25 11.75 11.31
N ALA A 82 -14.23 11.31 10.58
CA ALA A 82 -13.26 12.19 9.95
C ALA A 82 -13.92 13.01 8.84
N ALA A 83 -13.48 14.25 8.65
CA ALA A 83 -14.01 15.12 7.61
C ALA A 83 -13.69 14.55 6.21
N GLY A 84 -14.69 14.50 5.35
CA GLY A 84 -14.56 14.17 3.92
C GLY A 84 -14.33 15.41 3.05
N ASP A 85 -14.40 15.21 1.74
CA ASP A 85 -14.15 16.21 0.70
C ASP A 85 -15.14 17.40 0.72
N VAL A 86 -16.37 17.18 1.19
CA VAL A 86 -17.38 18.25 1.28
C VAL A 86 -17.16 19.20 2.47
N GLY A 87 -16.23 18.87 3.38
CA GLY A 87 -15.74 19.81 4.39
C GLY A 87 -15.71 19.26 5.81
N THR A 88 -15.33 20.14 6.74
CA THR A 88 -15.09 19.82 8.15
C THR A 88 -16.29 20.15 9.03
N PHE A 89 -16.46 19.41 10.12
CA PHE A 89 -17.46 19.70 11.16
C PHE A 89 -16.91 20.59 12.26
N ARG A 90 -15.57 20.61 12.38
CA ARG A 90 -14.81 21.28 13.43
C ARG A 90 -13.61 21.99 12.83
N ARG A 91 -13.23 23.09 13.47
CA ARG A 91 -12.03 23.86 13.10
C ARG A 91 -10.70 23.09 13.20
N TRP A 92 -10.66 21.99 13.95
CA TRP A 92 -9.44 21.19 14.18
C TRP A 92 -9.38 19.93 13.32
N GLN A 93 -10.44 19.61 12.56
CA GLN A 93 -10.42 18.46 11.69
C GLN A 93 -9.66 18.76 10.40
N GLU A 94 -8.92 17.76 9.94
CA GLU A 94 -8.36 17.71 8.61
C GLU A 94 -9.18 16.78 7.74
N VAL A 95 -9.24 17.07 6.45
CA VAL A 95 -9.92 16.22 5.47
C VAL A 95 -9.11 14.93 5.31
N ALA A 96 -9.77 13.80 5.51
CA ALA A 96 -9.19 12.47 5.36
C ALA A 96 -10.01 11.67 4.35
N LEU A 97 -9.38 11.36 3.21
CA LEU A 97 -10.00 10.59 2.12
C LEU A 97 -9.57 9.11 2.12
N ALA A 98 -8.64 8.75 2.99
CA ALA A 98 -8.14 7.38 3.11
C ALA A 98 -7.78 7.05 4.56
N PRO A 99 -7.97 5.79 5.00
CA PRO A 99 -7.48 5.33 6.28
C PRO A 99 -5.95 5.23 6.28
N THR A 100 -5.31 5.61 7.38
CA THR A 100 -3.85 5.55 7.54
C THR A 100 -3.39 4.66 8.68
N CYS A 101 -4.31 4.25 9.57
CA CYS A 101 -3.98 3.34 10.66
C CYS A 101 -3.57 1.95 10.14
N ARG A 102 -2.29 1.62 10.27
CA ARG A 102 -1.71 0.33 9.84
C ARG A 102 -2.42 -0.90 10.42
N SER A 103 -2.90 -0.81 11.65
CA SER A 103 -3.61 -1.93 12.29
C SER A 103 -5.00 -2.16 11.68
N CYS A 104 -5.72 -1.09 11.33
CA CYS A 104 -7.01 -1.23 10.63
C CYS A 104 -6.79 -1.79 9.22
N LEU A 105 -5.78 -1.29 8.51
CA LEU A 105 -5.41 -1.78 7.18
C LEU A 105 -5.05 -3.28 7.19
N ARG A 106 -4.34 -3.75 8.21
CA ARG A 106 -4.03 -5.18 8.38
C ARG A 106 -5.27 -6.05 8.61
N VAL A 107 -6.30 -5.53 9.29
CA VAL A 107 -7.58 -6.25 9.46
C VAL A 107 -8.32 -6.34 8.12
N ILE A 108 -8.34 -5.26 7.35
CA ILE A 108 -8.90 -5.26 5.99
C ILE A 108 -8.17 -6.26 5.10
N ASP A 109 -6.84 -6.26 5.11
CA ASP A 109 -6.02 -7.13 4.28
C ASP A 109 -6.37 -8.62 4.49
N ALA A 110 -6.65 -9.00 5.74
CA ALA A 110 -7.07 -10.36 6.09
C ALA A 110 -8.47 -10.75 5.58
N TRP A 111 -9.27 -9.81 5.07
CA TRP A 111 -10.57 -10.12 4.45
C TRP A 111 -10.45 -10.54 3.00
N PHE A 112 -9.36 -10.16 2.33
CA PHE A 112 -9.12 -10.61 0.97
C PHE A 112 -8.76 -12.09 0.99
N PRO A 113 -9.31 -12.90 0.06
CA PRO A 113 -8.92 -14.29 -0.04
C PRO A 113 -7.40 -14.35 -0.24
N ALA A 114 -6.75 -15.25 0.50
CA ALA A 114 -5.35 -15.53 0.25
C ALA A 114 -5.24 -15.99 -1.20
N ALA A 115 -4.52 -15.24 -2.02
CA ALA A 115 -4.27 -15.65 -3.38
C ALA A 115 -3.48 -16.97 -3.32
N GLU A 116 -3.95 -17.99 -4.03
CA GLU A 116 -3.17 -19.21 -4.21
C GLU A 116 -1.80 -18.80 -4.77
N SER A 117 -0.74 -19.44 -4.29
CA SER A 117 0.60 -19.13 -4.81
C SER A 117 0.68 -19.71 -6.22
N PRO A 118 0.76 -18.86 -7.27
CA PRO A 118 0.73 -19.35 -8.62
C PRO A 118 1.98 -20.17 -8.92
N GLY A 119 1.84 -21.13 -9.82
CA GLY A 119 2.94 -21.99 -10.24
C GLY A 119 4.08 -21.16 -10.83
N GLY A 120 5.31 -21.37 -10.38
CA GLY A 120 6.49 -20.67 -10.92
C GLY A 120 7.08 -19.57 -10.04
N VAL A 121 6.42 -19.16 -8.94
CA VAL A 121 6.97 -18.13 -8.03
C VAL A 121 8.35 -18.49 -7.47
N GLU A 122 8.59 -19.76 -7.13
CA GLU A 122 9.91 -20.19 -6.64
C GLU A 122 10.97 -20.19 -7.76
N LEU A 123 10.58 -20.46 -9.01
CA LEU A 123 11.48 -20.37 -10.16
C LEU A 123 11.84 -18.91 -10.44
N LEU A 124 10.84 -18.03 -10.48
CA LEU A 124 11.01 -16.58 -10.56
C LEU A 124 11.96 -16.08 -9.46
N ALA A 125 11.75 -16.50 -8.22
CA ALA A 125 12.60 -16.11 -7.10
C ALA A 125 14.04 -16.61 -7.23
N SER A 126 14.26 -17.79 -7.82
CA SER A 126 15.60 -18.29 -8.12
C SER A 126 16.28 -17.44 -9.18
N VAL A 127 15.59 -17.12 -10.30
CA VAL A 127 16.12 -16.26 -11.37
C VAL A 127 16.46 -14.86 -10.84
N VAL A 128 15.59 -14.30 -9.99
CA VAL A 128 15.84 -13.04 -9.30
C VAL A 128 17.09 -13.13 -8.42
N ALA A 129 17.28 -14.24 -7.70
CA ALA A 129 18.46 -14.43 -6.89
C ALA A 129 19.74 -14.57 -7.74
N ASP A 130 19.68 -15.27 -8.88
CA ASP A 130 20.79 -15.34 -9.86
C ASP A 130 21.16 -13.94 -10.36
N THR A 131 20.14 -13.14 -10.65
CA THR A 131 20.32 -11.78 -11.16
C THR A 131 20.92 -10.86 -10.09
N VAL A 132 20.42 -10.92 -8.85
CA VAL A 132 20.98 -10.14 -7.73
C VAL A 132 22.41 -10.60 -7.40
N GLU A 133 22.73 -11.88 -7.51
CA GLU A 133 24.10 -12.38 -7.31
C GLU A 133 25.06 -11.86 -8.38
N ALA A 134 24.62 -11.81 -9.64
CA ALA A 134 25.42 -11.30 -10.75
C ALA A 134 25.60 -9.78 -10.73
N PHE A 135 24.59 -9.03 -10.29
CA PHE A 135 24.52 -7.59 -10.50
C PHE A 135 24.23 -6.73 -9.26
N GLY A 136 24.07 -7.35 -8.09
CA GLY A 136 23.75 -6.69 -6.83
C GLY A 136 22.27 -6.24 -6.70
N SER A 137 21.50 -6.29 -7.77
CA SER A 137 20.10 -5.87 -7.79
C SER A 137 19.26 -6.57 -8.87
N ALA A 138 17.95 -6.61 -8.67
CA ALA A 138 16.97 -7.04 -9.65
C ALA A 138 15.63 -6.31 -9.49
N HIS A 139 14.87 -6.23 -10.57
CA HIS A 139 13.53 -5.66 -10.62
C HIS A 139 12.55 -6.71 -11.11
N ILE A 140 11.38 -6.81 -10.50
CA ILE A 140 10.33 -7.72 -10.94
C ILE A 140 9.16 -6.86 -11.39
N ILE A 141 8.84 -6.95 -12.68
CA ILE A 141 7.77 -6.19 -13.33
C ILE A 141 6.54 -7.07 -13.52
N GLY A 142 5.36 -6.44 -13.57
CA GLY A 142 4.10 -7.13 -13.86
C GLY A 142 3.53 -7.99 -12.72
N VAL A 143 4.09 -7.93 -11.51
CA VAL A 143 3.59 -8.72 -10.37
C VAL A 143 2.21 -8.22 -9.94
N PRO A 144 1.16 -9.05 -10.00
CA PRO A 144 -0.16 -8.65 -9.50
C PRO A 144 -0.11 -8.31 -8.00
N ALA A 145 -0.88 -7.30 -7.58
CA ALA A 145 -0.82 -6.75 -6.22
C ALA A 145 -0.95 -7.82 -5.12
N GLN A 146 -1.83 -8.81 -5.34
CA GLN A 146 -2.08 -9.91 -4.42
C GLN A 146 -0.89 -10.87 -4.24
N HIS A 147 0.10 -10.86 -5.14
CA HIS A 147 1.27 -11.74 -5.09
C HIS A 147 2.55 -11.03 -4.66
N LEU A 148 2.55 -9.68 -4.53
CA LEU A 148 3.74 -8.88 -4.19
C LEU A 148 4.48 -9.40 -2.95
N GLU A 149 3.76 -9.66 -1.85
CA GLU A 149 4.43 -10.11 -0.63
C GLU A 149 4.95 -11.55 -0.73
N SER A 150 4.26 -12.42 -1.46
CA SER A 150 4.72 -13.79 -1.71
C SER A 150 6.03 -13.79 -2.50
N VAL A 151 6.08 -13.01 -3.58
CA VAL A 151 7.29 -12.81 -4.41
C VAL A 151 8.44 -12.25 -3.57
N ARG A 152 8.21 -11.18 -2.81
CA ARG A 152 9.23 -10.58 -1.94
C ARG A 152 9.73 -11.55 -0.88
N ARG A 153 8.86 -12.39 -0.32
CA ARG A 153 9.26 -13.41 0.65
C ARG A 153 10.11 -14.49 0.00
N SER A 154 9.71 -14.98 -1.17
CA SER A 154 10.43 -16.02 -1.90
C SER A 154 11.80 -15.53 -2.38
N ALA A 155 11.89 -14.34 -2.98
CA ALA A 155 13.17 -13.73 -3.38
C ALA A 155 14.15 -13.59 -2.21
N ARG A 156 13.68 -13.05 -1.06
CA ARG A 156 14.49 -12.96 0.16
C ARG A 156 14.92 -14.34 0.70
N LYS A 157 14.08 -15.36 0.55
CA LYS A 157 14.39 -16.74 0.96
C LYS A 157 15.52 -17.32 0.10
N HIS A 158 15.42 -17.22 -1.22
CA HIS A 158 16.45 -17.71 -2.15
C HIS A 158 17.79 -16.98 -1.96
N LEU A 159 17.77 -15.66 -1.79
CA LEU A 159 19.01 -14.91 -1.50
C LEU A 159 19.66 -15.31 -0.18
N ARG A 160 18.86 -15.51 0.88
CA ARG A 160 19.39 -16.00 2.17
C ARG A 160 20.00 -17.40 2.05
N GLN A 161 19.41 -18.29 1.23
CA GLN A 161 19.96 -19.62 1.00
C GLN A 161 21.32 -19.58 0.31
N ARG A 162 21.60 -18.50 -0.44
CA ARG A 162 22.90 -18.23 -1.08
C ARG A 162 23.88 -17.43 -0.23
N GLY A 163 23.49 -17.09 1.02
CA GLY A 163 24.34 -16.34 1.95
C GLY A 163 24.24 -14.82 1.84
N PHE A 164 23.34 -14.28 1.01
CA PHE A 164 23.17 -12.85 0.83
C PHE A 164 22.05 -12.27 1.70
N ARG A 165 22.33 -11.15 2.38
CA ARG A 165 21.27 -10.32 2.97
C ARG A 165 20.65 -9.47 1.88
N SER A 166 19.35 -9.20 1.97
CA SER A 166 18.62 -8.47 0.93
C SER A 166 17.54 -7.55 1.48
N GLN A 167 17.25 -6.50 0.72
CA GLN A 167 16.16 -5.58 0.92
C GLN A 167 15.18 -5.68 -0.24
N THR A 168 13.89 -5.45 0.02
CA THR A 168 12.86 -5.47 -1.04
C THR A 168 11.91 -4.30 -0.89
N TYR A 169 11.67 -3.60 -1.99
CA TYR A 169 10.82 -2.41 -2.07
C TYR A 169 9.79 -2.60 -3.18
N VAL A 170 8.65 -1.92 -3.09
CA VAL A 170 7.67 -1.84 -4.18
C VAL A 170 7.47 -0.39 -4.53
N VAL A 171 7.79 -0.01 -5.77
CA VAL A 171 7.64 1.36 -6.28
C VAL A 171 6.99 1.26 -7.66
N SER A 172 5.89 1.99 -7.88
CA SER A 172 5.19 2.02 -9.17
C SER A 172 4.86 0.62 -9.73
N ALA A 173 4.40 -0.30 -8.87
CA ALA A 173 4.12 -1.71 -9.19
C ALA A 173 5.33 -2.56 -9.65
N VAL A 174 6.56 -2.09 -9.41
CA VAL A 174 7.80 -2.85 -9.61
C VAL A 174 8.35 -3.29 -8.26
N VAL A 175 8.71 -4.56 -8.14
CA VAL A 175 9.40 -5.07 -6.95
C VAL A 175 10.90 -4.92 -7.15
N HIS A 176 11.53 -4.04 -6.38
CA HIS A 176 12.99 -3.91 -6.34
C HIS A 176 13.56 -4.87 -5.30
N VAL A 177 14.59 -5.62 -5.68
CA VAL A 177 15.35 -6.51 -4.81
C VAL A 177 16.81 -6.11 -4.87
N THR A 178 17.42 -5.80 -3.73
CA THR A 178 18.82 -5.35 -3.67
C THR A 178 19.59 -6.14 -2.61
N SER A 179 20.89 -6.31 -2.83
CA SER A 179 21.82 -6.89 -1.85
C SER A 179 23.17 -6.19 -1.93
N ASP A 180 23.50 -5.43 -0.88
CA ASP A 180 24.82 -4.82 -0.74
C ASP A 180 25.91 -5.91 -0.68
N ASP A 181 25.64 -7.02 0.01
CA ASP A 181 26.57 -8.14 0.12
C ASP A 181 26.89 -8.74 -1.26
N ALA A 182 25.88 -8.91 -2.12
CA ALA A 182 26.08 -9.39 -3.48
C ALA A 182 26.81 -8.35 -4.34
N TYR A 183 26.44 -7.07 -4.24
CA TYR A 183 27.12 -6.00 -4.97
C TYR A 183 28.61 -5.91 -4.64
N GLN A 184 28.98 -6.02 -3.36
CA GLN A 184 30.38 -6.00 -2.93
C GLN A 184 31.17 -7.26 -3.32
N ALA A 185 30.48 -8.36 -3.66
CA ALA A 185 31.11 -9.59 -4.14
C ALA A 185 31.42 -9.59 -5.63
N ILE A 186 30.89 -8.61 -6.39
CA ILE A 186 31.15 -8.46 -7.83
C ILE A 186 32.60 -8.09 -8.06
N ASP A 187 33.23 -8.69 -9.09
CA ASP A 187 34.58 -8.32 -9.51
C ASP A 187 34.64 -6.81 -9.81
N PRO A 188 35.51 -6.04 -9.10
CA PRO A 188 35.64 -4.60 -9.32
C PRO A 188 35.86 -4.24 -10.79
N ALA A 189 36.61 -5.04 -11.55
CA ALA A 189 36.88 -4.78 -12.97
C ALA A 189 35.61 -4.85 -13.83
N LEU A 190 34.65 -5.71 -13.49
CA LEU A 190 33.35 -5.78 -14.16
C LEU A 190 32.50 -4.55 -13.82
N SER A 191 32.47 -4.16 -12.54
CA SER A 191 31.69 -3.01 -12.07
C SER A 191 32.20 -1.68 -12.66
N GLU A 192 33.51 -1.51 -12.77
CA GLU A 192 34.13 -0.33 -13.40
C GLU A 192 33.78 -0.23 -14.88
N GLY A 193 33.73 -1.36 -15.58
CA GLY A 193 33.30 -1.43 -16.98
C GLY A 193 31.86 -0.94 -17.17
N TRP A 194 30.94 -1.38 -16.32
CA TRP A 194 29.53 -0.93 -16.36
C TRP A 194 29.40 0.56 -16.04
N ILE A 195 30.15 1.07 -15.07
CA ILE A 195 30.15 2.50 -14.72
C ILE A 195 30.72 3.33 -15.88
N ALA A 196 31.81 2.88 -16.50
CA ALA A 196 32.40 3.59 -17.65
C ALA A 196 31.43 3.63 -18.84
N GLU A 197 30.75 2.52 -19.13
CA GLU A 197 29.69 2.47 -20.16
C GLU A 197 28.53 3.42 -19.81
N ALA A 198 28.15 3.49 -18.53
CA ALA A 198 27.14 4.42 -18.01
C ALA A 198 27.45 5.87 -18.27
N LEU A 199 28.65 6.28 -17.87
CA LEU A 199 29.11 7.64 -18.08
C LEU A 199 29.23 7.95 -19.58
N ALA A 200 29.74 7.02 -20.38
CA ALA A 200 29.87 7.21 -21.83
C ALA A 200 28.51 7.42 -22.53
N ARG A 201 27.47 6.68 -22.15
CA ARG A 201 26.12 6.85 -22.72
C ARG A 201 25.46 8.17 -22.29
N ILE A 202 25.68 8.58 -21.03
CA ILE A 202 25.23 9.89 -20.52
C ILE A 202 25.90 11.03 -21.30
N ASP A 203 27.22 10.96 -21.45
CA ASP A 203 28.00 11.96 -22.18
C ASP A 203 27.63 12.01 -23.67
N ALA A 204 27.27 10.87 -24.26
CA ALA A 204 26.77 10.79 -25.63
C ALA A 204 25.34 11.34 -25.81
N GLY A 205 24.66 11.72 -24.73
CA GLY A 205 23.29 12.21 -24.78
C GLY A 205 22.31 11.17 -25.33
N ASP A 206 22.55 9.88 -25.04
CA ASP A 206 21.76 8.77 -25.59
C ASP A 206 20.28 8.95 -25.22
N PRO A 207 19.38 9.21 -26.19
CA PRO A 207 17.97 9.45 -25.93
C PRO A 207 17.26 8.20 -25.39
N THR A 208 17.88 7.02 -25.51
CA THR A 208 17.36 5.76 -24.97
C THR A 208 17.74 5.55 -23.51
N LEU A 209 18.42 6.50 -22.84
CA LEU A 209 18.70 6.43 -21.40
C LEU A 209 17.43 6.27 -20.55
N ALA A 210 16.31 6.86 -20.99
CA ALA A 210 15.01 6.72 -20.33
C ALA A 210 14.41 5.31 -20.50
N ASP A 211 14.69 4.64 -21.61
CA ASP A 211 14.13 3.32 -21.96
C ASP A 211 15.09 2.16 -21.61
N ARG A 212 16.39 2.45 -21.46
CA ARG A 212 17.48 1.51 -21.14
C ARG A 212 18.50 2.21 -20.24
N PRO A 213 18.22 2.37 -18.94
CA PRO A 213 19.20 2.90 -17.99
C PRO A 213 20.49 2.07 -18.05
N VAL A 214 21.64 2.73 -17.85
CA VAL A 214 22.94 2.14 -18.20
C VAL A 214 23.45 1.12 -17.19
N VAL A 215 22.85 1.05 -16.01
CA VAL A 215 22.84 -0.19 -15.23
C VAL A 215 21.82 -1.10 -15.89
N THR A 216 22.28 -1.87 -16.87
CA THR A 216 21.45 -2.73 -17.72
C THR A 216 20.54 -3.63 -16.90
N GLY A 217 19.23 -3.50 -17.09
CA GLY A 217 18.32 -4.63 -17.31
C GLY A 217 18.43 -5.81 -16.35
N HIS A 218 17.82 -5.68 -15.17
CA HIS A 218 17.52 -6.83 -14.31
C HIS A 218 16.02 -6.99 -14.12
N ASP A 219 15.27 -6.57 -15.13
CA ASP A 219 13.83 -6.68 -15.16
C ASP A 219 13.49 -8.15 -15.47
N VAL A 220 13.05 -8.82 -14.43
CA VAL A 220 12.51 -10.17 -14.48
C VAL A 220 11.00 -10.04 -14.61
N ASP A 221 10.48 -10.31 -15.81
CA ASP A 221 9.04 -10.23 -16.07
C ASP A 221 8.30 -11.40 -15.42
N TRP A 222 7.36 -11.08 -14.52
CA TRP A 222 6.47 -12.04 -13.88
C TRP A 222 5.83 -13.01 -14.88
N HIS A 223 5.29 -12.51 -16.00
CA HIS A 223 4.53 -13.31 -16.97
C HIS A 223 5.41 -14.28 -17.76
N THR A 224 6.73 -14.10 -17.73
CA THR A 224 7.66 -15.06 -18.35
C THR A 224 7.80 -16.33 -17.50
N TRP A 225 7.70 -16.19 -16.17
CA TRP A 225 8.09 -17.26 -15.24
C TRP A 225 6.93 -17.83 -14.44
N VAL A 226 5.82 -17.11 -14.37
CA VAL A 226 4.63 -17.51 -13.62
C VAL A 226 3.48 -17.73 -14.58
N ILE A 227 2.95 -18.95 -14.55
CA ILE A 227 1.79 -19.33 -15.33
C ILE A 227 0.59 -19.26 -14.40
N ASP A 228 -0.39 -18.43 -14.76
CA ASP A 228 -1.69 -18.42 -14.07
C ASP A 228 -2.34 -19.80 -14.24
N GLY A 229 -2.61 -20.47 -13.12
CA GLY A 229 -3.32 -21.76 -13.09
C GLY A 229 -4.81 -21.59 -13.32
#